data_AF-A0A943C6M3-F1
#
_entry.id   AF-A0A943C6M3-F1
#
_cell.length_a   1.000
_cell.length_b   1.000
_cell.length_c   1.000
_cell.angle_alpha   90.00
_cell.angle_beta   90.00
_cell.angle_gamma   90.00
#
_symmetry.space_group_name_H-M   'P 1'
#
loop_
_entity.id
_entity.type
_entity.pdbx_description
1 polymer ?
#
loop_
_entity_poly.entity_id
_entity_poly.type
_entity_poly.pdbx_seq_one_letter_code
_entity_poly.pdbx_strand_id
1 'polypeptide(L)'
;DPFYTTRTTRKVGLGIPFFKQEAECTGGSFSISSVPGKGTQITAVFCTDSIDCMPLGNLNETVYSLIVMHPDIDFYYQYQVNGAEFHLDTKEMREMLGNVPFSTPEVSSFLRDYLEENEADINRMQNYPG
;
A
#
# COMPACT_ATOMS: atom_id res chain seq x y z
N ASP A 1 -5.78 -13.19 13.43
CA ASP A 1 -5.12 -12.07 12.76
C ASP A 1 -4.08 -11.45 13.70
N PRO A 2 -2.78 -11.63 13.45
CA PRO A 2 -1.70 -11.15 14.30
C PRO A 2 -1.43 -9.65 14.18
N PHE A 3 -2.10 -8.93 13.27
CA PHE A 3 -1.87 -7.49 13.04
C PHE A 3 -2.93 -6.60 13.70
N TYR A 4 -4.02 -7.18 14.22
CA TYR A 4 -5.05 -6.45 14.97
C TYR A 4 -4.96 -6.72 16.47
N THR A 5 -4.85 -5.67 17.29
CA THR A 5 -4.96 -5.80 18.75
C THR A 5 -6.41 -5.56 19.19
N THR A 6 -7.15 -6.64 19.46
CA THR A 6 -8.48 -6.58 20.11
C THR A 6 -8.39 -6.48 21.65
N ARG A 7 -7.20 -6.27 22.22
CA ARG A 7 -6.99 -6.25 23.68
C ARG A 7 -7.38 -4.91 24.29
N THR A 8 -8.43 -4.93 25.11
CA THR A 8 -8.90 -3.81 25.95
C THR A 8 -7.93 -3.43 27.08
N THR A 9 -6.92 -4.26 27.37
CA THR A 9 -6.04 -4.13 28.55
C THR A 9 -4.64 -3.57 28.27
N ARG A 10 -4.31 -3.26 27.01
CA ARG A 10 -3.11 -2.48 26.63
C ARG A 10 -3.40 -1.68 25.35
N LYS A 11 -3.44 -0.35 25.46
CA LYS A 11 -3.91 0.59 24.41
C LYS A 11 -2.96 0.80 23.21
N VAL A 12 -1.92 -0.02 23.02
CA VAL A 12 -0.92 0.24 21.97
C VAL A 12 -0.68 -1.00 21.11
N GLY A 13 -1.09 -0.92 19.85
CA GLY A 13 -0.55 -1.75 18.77
C GLY A 13 0.86 -1.25 18.41
N LEU A 14 1.73 -2.17 18.00
CA LEU A 14 3.15 -1.85 17.73
C LEU A 14 3.41 -1.40 16.29
N GLY A 15 2.44 -1.53 15.37
CA GLY A 15 2.63 -1.19 13.96
C GLY A 15 3.02 0.27 13.73
N ILE A 16 2.27 1.23 14.28
CA ILE A 16 2.58 2.66 14.13
C ILE A 16 3.93 3.03 14.79
N PRO A 17 4.22 2.62 16.04
CA PRO A 17 5.53 2.84 16.64
C PRO A 17 6.69 2.30 15.81
N PHE A 18 6.59 1.08 15.28
CA PHE A 18 7.65 0.49 14.45
C PHE A 18 7.78 1.21 13.12
N PHE A 19 6.68 1.54 12.45
CA PHE A 19 6.71 2.26 11.18
C PHE A 19 7.35 3.65 11.32
N LYS A 20 7.06 4.35 12.42
CA LYS A 20 7.74 5.60 12.78
C LYS A 20 9.24 5.39 12.99
N GLN A 21 9.61 4.39 13.79
CA GLN A 21 11.00 4.10 14.12
C GLN A 21 11.81 3.77 12.86
N GLU A 22 11.29 2.92 11.98
CA GLU A 22 11.95 2.53 10.74
C GLU A 22 12.21 3.75 9.84
N ALA A 23 11.23 4.64 9.67
CA ALA A 23 11.40 5.85 8.87
C ALA A 23 12.45 6.81 9.46
N GLU A 24 12.37 7.09 10.76
CA GLU A 24 13.31 7.99 11.45
C GLU A 24 14.74 7.43 11.50
N CYS A 25 14.91 6.10 11.63
CA CYS A 25 16.20 5.44 11.61
C CYS A 25 16.94 5.61 10.27
N THR A 26 16.22 5.72 9.14
CA THR A 26 16.86 6.03 7.85
C THR A 26 17.31 7.50 7.74
N GLY A 27 17.00 8.36 8.71
CA GLY A 27 17.17 9.80 8.61
C GLY A 27 15.98 10.50 7.94
N GLY A 28 14.87 9.77 7.74
CA GLY A 28 13.63 10.28 7.17
C GLY A 28 12.72 10.94 8.21
N SER A 29 11.41 10.91 7.97
CA SER A 29 10.43 11.58 8.85
C SER A 29 9.11 10.82 8.94
N PHE A 30 8.36 11.08 10.01
CA PHE A 30 7.05 10.47 10.25
C PHE A 30 6.05 11.52 10.72
N SER A 31 4.82 11.46 10.19
CA SER A 31 3.69 12.27 10.65
C SER A 31 2.39 11.49 10.66
N ILE A 32 1.50 11.87 11.59
CA ILE A 32 0.16 11.32 11.72
C ILE A 32 -0.82 12.47 11.98
N SER A 33 -1.91 12.49 11.22
CA SER A 33 -3.00 13.45 11.36
C SER A 33 -4.32 12.68 11.41
N SER A 34 -5.10 12.88 12.46
CA SER A 34 -6.37 12.16 12.65
C SER A 34 -7.44 13.09 13.18
N VAL A 35 -8.64 12.99 12.61
CA VAL A 35 -9.82 13.71 13.08
C VAL A 35 -10.95 12.71 13.26
N PRO A 36 -11.57 12.61 14.45
CA PRO A 36 -12.69 11.69 14.69
C PRO A 36 -13.78 11.83 13.61
N GLY A 37 -14.17 10.71 13.02
CA GLY A 37 -15.19 10.67 11.96
C GLY A 37 -14.72 11.09 10.55
N LYS A 38 -13.48 11.59 10.37
CA LYS A 38 -12.90 11.88 9.05
C LYS A 38 -11.84 10.88 8.61
N GLY A 39 -11.25 10.16 9.56
CA GLY A 39 -10.21 9.17 9.32
C GLY A 39 -8.84 9.62 9.83
N THR A 40 -7.82 8.86 9.44
CA THR A 40 -6.43 9.03 9.85
C THR A 40 -5.53 8.96 8.64
N GLN A 41 -4.65 9.94 8.50
CA GLN A 41 -3.57 9.96 7.53
C GLN A 41 -2.25 9.72 8.25
N ILE A 42 -1.45 8.80 7.71
CA ILE A 42 -0.09 8.50 8.18
C ILE A 42 0.84 8.70 6.99
N THR A 43 1.95 9.40 7.22
CA THR A 43 3.00 9.60 6.22
C THR A 43 4.33 9.27 6.84
N ALA A 44 5.08 8.39 6.18
CA ALA A 44 6.45 8.03 6.53
C ALA A 44 7.33 8.24 5.30
N VAL A 45 8.42 8.98 5.49
CA VAL A 45 9.42 9.27 4.46
C VAL A 45 10.68 8.54 4.86
N PHE A 46 11.26 7.78 3.94
CA PHE A 46 12.48 7.01 4.13
C PHE A 46 13.59 7.58 3.24
N CYS A 47 14.81 7.66 3.76
CA CYS A 47 15.98 7.94 2.93
C CYS A 47 16.53 6.62 2.40
N THR A 48 16.26 6.33 1.13
CA THR A 48 16.55 5.03 0.49
C THR A 48 18.04 4.72 0.35
N ASP A 49 18.91 5.73 0.42
CA ASP A 49 20.36 5.57 0.37
C ASP A 49 20.98 5.21 1.74
N SER A 50 20.17 5.15 2.80
CA SER A 50 20.64 4.75 4.12
C SER A 50 20.88 3.24 4.20
N ILE A 51 21.96 2.82 4.86
CA ILE A 51 22.26 1.41 5.14
C ILE A 51 21.16 0.78 6.01
N ASP A 52 20.48 1.60 6.83
CA ASP A 52 19.40 1.17 7.71
C ASP A 52 18.05 1.08 6.98
N CYS A 53 17.98 1.46 5.69
CA CYS A 53 16.76 1.34 4.90
C CYS A 53 16.56 -0.10 4.45
N MET A 54 15.68 -0.82 5.14
CA MET A 54 15.24 -2.14 4.71
C MET A 54 14.53 -2.06 3.35
N PRO A 55 14.63 -3.09 2.50
CA PRO A 55 13.87 -3.15 1.26
C PRO A 55 12.37 -3.14 1.56
N LEU A 56 11.61 -2.44 0.71
CA LEU A 56 10.16 -2.22 0.87
C LEU A 56 9.32 -3.51 0.85
N GLY A 57 9.91 -4.63 0.44
CA GLY A 57 9.23 -5.91 0.26
C GLY A 57 8.37 -5.92 -1.01
N ASN A 58 7.39 -6.83 -1.06
CA ASN A 58 6.45 -6.92 -2.18
C ASN A 58 5.13 -6.23 -1.83
N LEU A 59 5.02 -4.95 -2.19
CA LEU A 59 3.81 -4.17 -1.96
C LEU A 59 2.65 -4.62 -2.85
N ASN A 60 2.91 -5.04 -4.10
CA ASN A 60 1.87 -5.52 -5.00
C ASN A 60 1.13 -6.73 -4.42
N GLU A 61 1.86 -7.72 -3.90
CA GLU A 61 1.25 -8.87 -3.22
C GLU A 61 0.45 -8.47 -1.98
N THR A 62 0.95 -7.48 -1.24
CA THR A 62 0.29 -6.98 -0.04
C THR A 62 -1.04 -6.30 -0.41
N VAL A 63 -1.03 -5.39 -1.38
CA VAL A 63 -2.21 -4.68 -1.88
C VAL A 63 -3.20 -5.65 -2.51
N TYR A 64 -2.74 -6.55 -3.38
CA TYR A 64 -3.54 -7.63 -3.95
C TYR A 64 -4.26 -8.45 -2.87
N SER A 65 -3.52 -8.89 -1.85
CA SER A 65 -4.08 -9.71 -0.77
C SER A 65 -5.13 -8.94 0.02
N LEU A 66 -4.89 -7.66 0.31
CA LEU A 66 -5.85 -6.79 0.99
C LEU A 66 -7.16 -6.70 0.22
N ILE A 67 -7.09 -6.44 -1.10
CA ILE A 67 -8.26 -6.30 -1.98
C ILE A 67 -9.06 -7.61 -2.05
N VAL A 68 -8.39 -8.73 -2.32
CA VAL A 68 -9.07 -10.03 -2.50
C VAL A 68 -9.67 -10.55 -1.20
N MET A 69 -8.99 -10.35 -0.06
CA MET A 69 -9.44 -10.85 1.23
C MET A 69 -10.47 -9.94 1.92
N HIS A 70 -10.57 -8.67 1.52
CA HIS A 70 -11.48 -7.69 2.12
C HIS A 70 -12.33 -6.99 1.05
N PRO A 71 -13.18 -7.72 0.32
CA PRO A 71 -13.95 -7.19 -0.81
C PRO A 71 -14.97 -6.10 -0.41
N ASP A 72 -15.28 -5.95 0.88
CA ASP A 72 -16.20 -4.93 1.41
C ASP A 72 -15.50 -3.58 1.69
N ILE A 73 -14.19 -3.53 1.58
CA ILE A 73 -13.39 -2.31 1.76
C ILE A 73 -13.01 -1.79 0.38
N ASP A 74 -13.20 -0.49 0.16
CA ASP A 74 -12.69 0.18 -1.04
C ASP A 74 -11.23 0.60 -0.82
N PHE A 75 -10.35 0.19 -1.72
CA PHE A 75 -8.93 0.50 -1.72
C PHE A 75 -8.61 1.42 -2.89
N TYR A 76 -7.84 2.46 -2.59
CA TYR A 76 -7.14 3.28 -3.57
C TYR A 76 -5.64 3.10 -3.34
N TYR A 77 -4.96 2.58 -4.35
CA TYR A 77 -3.51 2.41 -4.36
C TYR A 77 -2.91 3.29 -5.45
N GLN A 78 -1.85 4.03 -5.12
CA GLN A 78 -1.10 4.85 -6.07
C GLN A 78 0.38 4.55 -5.90
N TYR A 79 1.06 4.27 -6.99
CA TYR A 79 2.49 4.09 -7.05
C TYR A 79 3.08 5.15 -7.99
N GLN A 80 4.08 5.88 -7.51
CA GLN A 80 4.68 7.00 -8.24
C GLN A 80 6.20 7.00 -8.08
N VAL A 81 6.91 7.18 -9.19
CA VAL A 81 8.36 7.38 -9.22
C VAL A 81 8.69 8.50 -10.21
N ASN A 82 9.41 9.53 -9.76
CA ASN A 82 9.83 10.70 -10.54
C ASN A 82 8.75 11.27 -11.49
N GLY A 83 7.50 11.35 -11.02
CA GLY A 83 6.37 11.90 -11.77
C GLY A 83 5.63 10.91 -12.68
N ALA A 84 6.16 9.72 -12.96
CA ALA A 84 5.41 8.64 -13.57
C ALA A 84 4.59 7.92 -12.50
N GLU A 85 3.32 7.63 -12.76
CA GLU A 85 2.41 7.03 -11.79
C GLU A 85 1.38 6.09 -12.42
N PHE A 86 0.90 5.15 -11.61
CA PHE A 86 -0.31 4.40 -11.87
C PHE A 86 -1.14 4.34 -10.59
N HIS A 87 -2.44 4.10 -10.73
CA HIS A 87 -3.30 3.87 -9.59
C HIS A 87 -4.25 2.70 -9.86
N LEU A 88 -4.72 2.10 -8.78
CA LEU A 88 -5.77 1.09 -8.77
C LEU A 88 -6.85 1.57 -7.80
N ASP A 89 -8.06 1.77 -8.32
CA ASP A 89 -9.25 2.10 -7.54
C ASP A 89 -10.27 0.94 -7.61
N THR A 90 -10.45 0.23 -6.49
CA THR A 90 -11.39 -0.89 -6.45
C THR A 90 -12.85 -0.47 -6.64
N LYS A 91 -13.18 0.80 -6.39
CA LYS A 91 -14.53 1.31 -6.61
C LYS A 91 -14.83 1.36 -8.11
N GLU A 92 -13.90 1.92 -8.90
CA GLU A 92 -14.02 1.97 -10.36
C GLU A 92 -14.05 0.55 -10.95
N MET A 93 -13.19 -0.34 -10.46
CA MET A 93 -13.18 -1.73 -10.91
C MET A 93 -14.49 -2.45 -10.62
N ARG A 94 -15.11 -2.20 -9.45
CA ARG A 94 -16.40 -2.80 -9.08
C ARG A 94 -17.52 -2.30 -9.98
N GLU A 95 -17.51 -1.02 -10.36
CA GLU A 95 -18.47 -0.45 -11.32
C GLU A 95 -18.36 -1.13 -12.69
N MET A 96 -17.14 -1.50 -13.12
CA MET A 96 -16.90 -2.22 -14.38
C MET A 96 -17.27 -3.71 -14.31
N LEU A 97 -16.94 -4.38 -13.21
CA LEU A 97 -17.13 -5.83 -13.03
C LEU A 97 -18.56 -6.21 -12.61
N GLY A 98 -19.34 -5.24 -12.10
CA GLY A 98 -20.67 -5.48 -11.56
C GLY A 98 -20.64 -6.41 -10.35
N ASN A 99 -21.31 -7.56 -10.45
CA ASN A 99 -21.44 -8.51 -9.34
C ASN A 99 -20.34 -9.58 -9.31
N VAL A 100 -19.32 -9.48 -10.16
CA VAL A 100 -18.22 -10.47 -10.17
C VAL A 100 -17.24 -10.15 -9.03
N PRO A 101 -17.01 -11.09 -8.10
CA PRO A 101 -16.08 -10.86 -6.98
C PRO A 101 -14.61 -10.73 -7.43
N PHE A 102 -13.81 -9.95 -6.69
CA PHE A 102 -12.36 -9.85 -6.90
C PHE A 102 -11.62 -11.18 -6.65
N SER A 103 -12.21 -12.09 -5.87
CA SER A 103 -11.66 -13.42 -5.60
C SER A 103 -11.91 -14.42 -6.74
N THR A 104 -12.68 -14.06 -7.77
CA THR A 104 -12.83 -14.89 -8.97
C THR A 104 -11.46 -15.08 -9.62
N PRO A 105 -11.04 -16.31 -9.98
CA PRO A 105 -9.68 -16.58 -10.46
C PRO A 105 -9.21 -15.62 -11.55
N GLU A 106 -10.03 -15.39 -12.56
CA GLU A 106 -9.72 -14.52 -13.70
C GLU A 106 -9.52 -13.06 -13.26
N VAL A 107 -10.36 -12.55 -12.36
CA VAL A 107 -10.28 -11.18 -11.85
C VAL A 107 -9.06 -11.04 -10.93
N SER A 108 -8.81 -12.03 -10.09
CA SER A 108 -7.67 -12.03 -9.19
C SER A 108 -6.33 -12.13 -9.95
N SER A 109 -6.27 -12.90 -11.03
CA SER A 109 -5.09 -12.95 -11.90
C SER A 109 -4.86 -11.59 -12.54
N PHE A 110 -5.92 -11.01 -13.13
CA PHE A 110 -5.86 -9.68 -13.73
C PHE A 110 -5.38 -8.60 -12.75
N LEU A 111 -5.87 -8.61 -11.50
CA LEU A 111 -5.43 -7.67 -10.46
C LEU A 111 -3.92 -7.75 -10.20
N ARG A 112 -3.40 -8.98 -10.09
CA ARG A 112 -1.98 -9.23 -9.87
C ARG A 112 -1.15 -8.77 -11.06
N ASP A 113 -1.53 -9.21 -12.26
CA ASP A 113 -0.86 -8.87 -13.52
C ASP A 113 -0.85 -7.34 -13.71
N TYR A 114 -1.97 -6.67 -13.46
CA TYR A 114 -2.08 -5.21 -13.54
C TYR A 114 -1.10 -4.49 -12.60
N LEU A 115 -1.01 -4.91 -11.33
CA LEU A 115 -0.08 -4.32 -10.37
C LEU A 115 1.38 -4.52 -10.80
N GLU A 116 1.74 -5.74 -11.18
CA GLU A 116 3.11 -6.11 -11.56
C GLU A 116 3.56 -5.43 -12.87
N GLU A 117 2.71 -5.42 -13.90
CA GLU A 117 3.02 -4.82 -15.20
C GLU A 117 3.19 -3.31 -15.08
N ASN A 118 2.28 -2.62 -14.40
CA ASN A 118 2.33 -1.15 -14.27
C ASN A 118 3.51 -0.70 -13.39
N GLU A 119 3.82 -1.41 -12.29
CA GLU A 119 5.03 -1.11 -11.52
C GLU A 119 6.30 -1.33 -12.37
N ALA A 120 6.37 -2.44 -13.10
CA ALA A 120 7.50 -2.74 -13.96
C ALA A 120 7.67 -1.72 -15.09
N ASP A 121 6.57 -1.20 -15.65
CA ASP A 121 6.59 -0.16 -16.68
C ASP A 121 7.09 1.17 -16.11
N ILE A 122 6.59 1.60 -14.95
CA ILE A 122 7.07 2.82 -14.28
C ILE A 122 8.56 2.70 -13.96
N ASN A 123 8.99 1.60 -13.36
CA ASN A 123 10.39 1.39 -13.01
C ASN A 123 11.29 1.31 -14.25
N ARG A 124 10.79 0.78 -15.37
CA ARG A 124 11.54 0.79 -16.65
C ARG A 124 11.70 2.20 -17.20
N MET A 125 10.68 3.05 -17.15
CA MET A 125 10.77 4.44 -17.61
C MET A 125 11.84 5.24 -16.85
N GLN A 126 12.11 4.89 -15.59
CA GLN A 126 13.14 5.55 -14.78
C GLN A 126 14.58 5.15 -15.13
N ASN A 127 14.77 3.94 -15.67
CA ASN A 127 16.10 3.46 -16.05
C ASN A 127 16.59 4.02 -17.40
N TYR A 128 15.80 4.84 -18.08
CA TYR A 128 16.21 5.59 -19.26
C TYR A 128 16.41 7.07 -18.90
N PRO A 129 17.65 7.50 -18.61
CA PRO A 129 17.94 8.93 -18.56
C PRO A 129 17.77 9.50 -19.97
N GLY A 130 16.81 10.39 -20.13
CA GLY A 130 16.77 11.31 -21.28
C GLY A 130 17.95 12.28 -21.26
#